data_AF-K1QBU4-F1
#
_entry.id   AF-K1QBU4-F1
#
_cell.length_a   1.000
_cell.length_b   1.000
_cell.length_c   1.000
_cell.angle_alpha   90.00
_cell.angle_beta   90.00
_cell.angle_gamma   90.00
#
_symmetry.space_group_name_H-M   'P 1'
#
loop_
_entity.id
_entity.type
_entity.pdbx_description
1 polymer ?
#
loop_
_entity_poly.entity_id
_entity_poly.type
_entity_poly.pdbx_seq_one_letter_code
_entity_poly.pdbx_strand_id
1 'polypeptide(L)'
;MGKEYSVEELEANASFTASLKKSAKEFRRGAALASVLPLCTIFKDAKFKDICSYDVYKMESLSLYIDACIECLWLMSVQDPPMHITCLRKGDNYEPAHYGMFLTRGKAVEYTVWPAVFLYKNGPLVSKGYVKLK
;
A
#
# COMPACT_ATOMS: atom_id res chain seq x y z
N MET A 1 11.83 -13.23 43.56
CA MET A 1 10.81 -12.17 43.37
C MET A 1 11.25 -11.35 42.19
N GLY A 2 10.51 -11.38 41.08
CA GLY A 2 10.82 -10.53 39.92
C GLY A 2 10.63 -9.07 40.31
N LYS A 3 11.53 -8.19 39.87
CA LYS A 3 11.36 -6.75 40.04
C LYS A 3 10.20 -6.32 39.12
N GLU A 4 9.12 -5.81 39.68
CA GLU A 4 8.08 -5.16 38.89
C GLU A 4 8.64 -3.83 38.36
N TYR A 5 8.43 -3.60 37.07
CA TYR A 5 8.74 -2.34 36.41
C TYR A 5 7.43 -1.69 35.98
N SER A 6 7.31 -0.39 36.19
CA SER A 6 6.23 0.42 35.63
C SER A 6 6.36 0.53 34.11
N VAL A 7 5.26 0.89 33.43
CA VAL A 7 5.25 1.10 31.98
C VAL A 7 6.18 2.25 31.61
N GLU A 8 6.17 3.33 32.41
CA GLU A 8 7.02 4.51 32.18
C GLU A 8 8.52 4.16 32.26
N GLU A 9 8.92 3.29 33.20
CA GLU A 9 10.32 2.84 33.32
C GLU A 9 10.76 1.98 32.13
N LEU A 10 9.85 1.14 31.61
CA LEU A 10 10.11 0.32 30.42
C LEU A 10 10.21 1.18 29.16
N GLU A 11 9.33 2.16 29.00
CA GLU A 11 9.35 3.09 27.87
C GLU A 11 10.57 4.03 27.89
N ALA A 12 11.03 4.44 29.07
CA ALA A 12 12.25 5.23 29.21
C ALA A 12 13.53 4.44 28.88
N ASN A 13 13.47 3.11 28.85
CA ASN A 13 14.61 2.26 28.51
C ASN A 13 14.80 2.17 26.99
N ALA A 14 15.80 2.90 26.47
CA ALA A 14 16.11 2.95 25.05
C ALA A 14 16.44 1.57 24.43
N SER A 15 17.12 0.68 25.17
CA SER A 15 17.50 -0.65 24.68
C SER A 15 16.28 -1.57 24.57
N PHE A 16 15.42 -1.54 25.59
CA PHE A 16 14.17 -2.30 25.60
C PHE A 16 13.23 -1.83 24.49
N THR A 17 13.00 -0.52 24.36
CA THR A 17 12.13 0.04 23.31
C THR A 17 12.66 -0.21 21.90
N ALA A 18 13.98 -0.13 21.67
CA ALA A 18 14.58 -0.50 20.40
C ALA A 18 14.36 -1.99 20.05
N SER A 19 14.52 -2.88 21.04
CA SER A 19 14.28 -4.32 20.87
C SER A 19 12.81 -4.60 20.57
N LEU A 20 11.88 -3.98 21.30
CA LEU A 20 10.45 -4.08 21.03
C LEU A 20 10.09 -3.63 19.61
N LYS A 21 10.61 -2.48 19.16
CA LYS A 21 10.38 -1.97 17.80
C LYS A 21 10.88 -2.97 16.75
N LYS A 22 12.06 -3.57 16.97
CA LYS A 22 12.61 -4.60 16.09
C LYS A 22 11.71 -5.84 16.04
N SER A 23 11.33 -6.39 17.20
CA SER A 23 10.45 -7.56 17.28
C SER A 23 9.08 -7.29 16.65
N ALA A 24 8.49 -6.12 16.87
CA ALA A 24 7.23 -5.72 16.25
C ALA A 24 7.35 -5.64 14.71
N LYS A 25 8.47 -5.12 14.19
CA LYS A 25 8.76 -5.08 12.75
C LYS A 25 8.88 -6.48 12.16
N GLU A 26 9.63 -7.37 12.82
CA GLU A 26 9.82 -8.76 12.37
C GLU A 26 8.50 -9.53 12.40
N PHE A 27 7.73 -9.38 13.49
CA PHE A 27 6.39 -9.98 13.60
C PHE A 27 5.46 -9.50 12.49
N ARG A 28 5.41 -8.18 12.25
CA ARG A 28 4.58 -7.60 11.18
C ARG A 28 4.94 -8.20 9.82
N ARG A 29 6.23 -8.34 9.50
CA ARG A 29 6.69 -8.95 8.24
C ARG A 29 6.37 -10.44 8.17
N GLY A 30 6.59 -11.18 9.25
CA GLY A 30 6.31 -12.62 9.32
C GLY A 30 4.82 -12.94 9.20
N ALA A 31 3.95 -12.10 9.78
CA ALA A 31 2.50 -12.27 9.75
C ALA A 31 1.85 -11.72 8.47
N ALA A 32 2.59 -10.98 7.63
CA ALA A 32 2.05 -10.23 6.50
C ALA A 32 1.28 -11.10 5.50
N LEU A 33 1.88 -12.22 5.09
CA LEU A 33 1.26 -13.15 4.14
C LEU A 33 0.03 -13.84 4.75
N ALA A 34 0.11 -14.21 6.03
CA ALA A 34 -0.99 -14.88 6.73
C ALA A 34 -2.23 -13.97 6.85
N SER A 35 -2.05 -12.65 6.90
CA SER A 35 -3.17 -11.70 6.97
C SER A 35 -3.80 -11.37 5.62
N VAL A 36 -3.21 -11.77 4.49
CA VAL A 36 -3.74 -11.43 3.14
C VAL A 36 -5.16 -11.97 2.96
N LEU A 37 -5.39 -13.27 3.21
CA LEU A 37 -6.71 -13.87 3.01
C LEU A 37 -7.82 -13.20 3.85
N PRO A 38 -7.64 -12.99 5.17
CA PRO A 38 -8.60 -12.21 5.96
C PRO A 38 -8.86 -10.80 5.41
N LEU A 39 -7.81 -10.10 4.95
CA LEU A 39 -7.95 -8.75 4.40
C LEU A 39 -8.76 -8.74 3.10
N CYS A 40 -8.55 -9.73 2.23
CA CYS A 40 -9.35 -9.90 1.03
C CYS A 40 -10.84 -10.11 1.35
N THR A 41 -11.15 -10.99 2.32
CA THR A 41 -12.53 -11.21 2.78
C THR A 41 -13.14 -9.93 3.34
N ILE A 42 -12.43 -9.23 4.23
CA ILE A 42 -12.89 -7.96 4.81
C ILE A 42 -13.19 -6.94 3.71
N PHE A 43 -12.31 -6.80 2.73
CA PHE A 43 -12.52 -5.86 1.63
C PHE A 43 -13.75 -6.22 0.80
N LYS A 44 -13.86 -7.48 0.36
CA LYS A 44 -15.00 -7.96 -0.45
C LYS A 44 -16.33 -7.82 0.28
N ASP A 45 -16.35 -8.15 1.57
CA ASP A 45 -17.60 -8.22 2.33
C ASP A 45 -18.07 -6.87 2.87
N ALA A 46 -17.14 -5.98 3.20
CA ALA A 46 -17.43 -4.72 3.90
C ALA A 46 -17.12 -3.46 3.11
N LYS A 47 -16.29 -3.51 2.06
CA LYS A 47 -15.89 -2.32 1.28
C LYS A 47 -16.32 -2.38 -0.17
N PHE A 48 -16.22 -3.53 -0.81
CA PHE A 48 -16.60 -3.66 -2.22
C PHE A 48 -18.09 -3.39 -2.44
N LYS A 49 -18.95 -3.82 -1.49
CA LYS A 49 -20.40 -3.56 -1.54
C LYS A 49 -20.76 -2.07 -1.52
N ASP A 50 -19.92 -1.23 -0.93
CA ASP A 50 -20.14 0.23 -0.92
C ASP A 50 -19.79 0.87 -2.28
N ILE A 51 -18.93 0.21 -3.05
CA ILE A 51 -18.43 0.70 -4.35
C ILE A 51 -19.31 0.21 -5.49
N CYS A 52 -19.82 -1.02 -5.38
CA CYS A 52 -20.50 -1.68 -6.47
C CYS A 52 -21.59 -2.65 -6.00
N SER A 53 -22.65 -2.80 -6.80
CA SER A 53 -23.77 -3.71 -6.54
C SER A 53 -23.51 -5.15 -7.00
N TYR A 54 -22.39 -5.44 -7.67
CA TYR A 54 -22.09 -6.79 -8.15
C TYR A 54 -21.75 -7.73 -6.99
N ASP A 55 -22.20 -8.98 -7.12
CA ASP A 55 -21.75 -10.06 -6.25
C ASP A 55 -20.37 -10.53 -6.72
N VAL A 56 -19.34 -10.04 -6.04
CA VAL A 56 -17.93 -10.32 -6.36
C VAL A 56 -17.62 -11.82 -6.38
N TYR A 57 -18.31 -12.62 -5.56
CA TYR A 57 -18.08 -14.06 -5.48
C TYR A 57 -18.67 -14.84 -6.65
N LYS A 58 -19.60 -14.23 -7.41
CA LYS A 58 -20.11 -14.78 -8.67
C LYS A 58 -19.26 -14.41 -9.88
N MET A 59 -18.25 -13.55 -9.70
CA MET A 59 -17.38 -13.06 -10.77
C MET A 59 -15.94 -13.45 -10.48
N GLU A 60 -15.56 -14.68 -10.87
CA GLU A 60 -14.25 -15.25 -10.55
C GLU A 60 -13.07 -14.33 -10.93
N SER A 61 -13.04 -13.83 -12.17
CA SER A 61 -11.94 -12.96 -12.62
C SER A 61 -11.83 -11.66 -11.82
N LEU A 62 -12.96 -11.08 -11.41
CA LEU A 62 -12.99 -9.88 -10.58
C LEU A 62 -12.55 -10.18 -9.15
N SER A 63 -13.01 -11.31 -8.60
CA SER A 63 -12.62 -11.79 -7.27
C SER A 63 -11.11 -11.99 -7.17
N LEU A 64 -10.51 -12.67 -8.16
CA LEU A 64 -9.06 -12.90 -8.25
C LEU A 64 -8.28 -11.59 -8.45
N TYR A 65 -8.80 -10.69 -9.27
CA TYR A 65 -8.20 -9.37 -9.46
C TYR A 65 -8.14 -8.57 -8.16
N ILE A 66 -9.24 -8.56 -7.39
CA ILE A 66 -9.30 -7.90 -6.09
C ILE A 66 -8.30 -8.52 -5.12
N ASP A 67 -8.20 -9.85 -5.08
CA ASP A 67 -7.24 -10.53 -4.20
C ASP A 67 -5.80 -10.11 -4.50
N ALA A 68 -5.42 -10.11 -5.78
CA ALA A 68 -4.10 -9.68 -6.20
C ALA A 68 -3.82 -8.20 -5.84
N CYS A 69 -4.83 -7.32 -5.97
CA CYS A 69 -4.69 -5.92 -5.58
C CYS A 69 -4.49 -5.76 -4.07
N ILE A 70 -5.31 -6.43 -3.24
CA ILE A 70 -5.23 -6.33 -1.78
C ILE A 70 -3.92 -6.92 -1.28
N GLU A 71 -3.50 -8.07 -1.80
CA GLU A 71 -2.20 -8.66 -1.47
C GLU A 71 -1.05 -7.69 -1.78
N CYS A 72 -0.98 -7.18 -3.01
CA CYS A 72 0.06 -6.23 -3.41
C CYS A 72 0.09 -5.00 -2.50
N LEU A 73 -1.05 -4.34 -2.31
CA LEU A 73 -1.16 -3.11 -1.51
C LEU A 73 -0.82 -3.35 -0.03
N TRP A 74 -1.22 -4.49 0.52
CA TRP A 74 -0.89 -4.86 1.89
C TRP A 74 0.60 -5.12 2.07
N LEU A 75 1.21 -5.92 1.19
CA LEU A 75 2.64 -6.24 1.26
C LEU A 75 3.52 -5.00 1.06
N MET A 76 3.07 -4.04 0.24
CA MET A 76 3.69 -2.72 0.11
C MET A 76 3.62 -1.90 1.41
N SER A 77 2.48 -1.97 2.10
CA SER A 77 2.22 -1.22 3.34
C SER A 77 2.99 -1.77 4.54
N VAL A 78 3.25 -3.08 4.57
CA VAL A 78 3.98 -3.76 5.66
C VAL A 78 5.48 -3.48 5.63
N GLN A 79 6.02 -3.06 4.48
CA GLN A 79 7.43 -2.66 4.36
C GLN A 79 7.82 -1.60 5.39
N ASP A 80 9.12 -1.48 5.64
CA ASP A 80 9.64 -0.51 6.60
C ASP A 80 10.91 0.15 6.07
N PRO A 81 10.81 1.39 5.55
CA PRO A 81 9.59 2.21 5.44
C PRO A 81 8.53 1.63 4.46
N PRO A 82 7.23 1.96 4.62
CA PRO A 82 6.19 1.56 3.67
C PRO A 82 6.47 2.11 2.27
N MET A 83 6.17 1.30 1.25
CA MET A 83 6.25 1.76 -0.13
C MET A 83 5.19 2.83 -0.41
N HIS A 84 5.43 3.65 -1.44
CA HIS A 84 4.56 4.78 -1.73
C HIS A 84 4.06 4.75 -3.17
N ILE A 85 2.74 4.88 -3.33
CA ILE A 85 2.06 4.94 -4.63
C ILE A 85 1.55 6.36 -4.83
N THR A 86 1.74 6.89 -6.04
CA THR A 86 1.24 8.23 -6.40
C THR A 86 0.42 8.19 -7.68
N CYS A 87 -0.76 8.78 -7.61
CA CYS A 87 -1.65 9.01 -8.73
C CYS A 87 -1.78 10.52 -8.95
N LEU A 88 -1.54 10.97 -10.19
CA LEU A 88 -1.83 12.34 -10.62
C LEU A 88 -3.33 12.50 -10.89
N ARG A 89 -3.85 13.66 -10.53
CA ARG A 89 -5.23 14.10 -10.74
C ARG A 89 -5.35 14.85 -12.06
N LYS A 90 -6.60 15.02 -12.51
CA LYS A 90 -6.91 15.80 -13.70
C LYS A 90 -6.40 17.24 -13.53
N GLY A 91 -5.65 17.72 -14.52
CA GLY A 91 -5.06 19.06 -14.53
C GLY A 91 -3.66 19.14 -13.92
N ASP A 92 -3.17 18.08 -13.26
CA ASP A 92 -1.81 18.06 -12.72
C ASP A 92 -0.78 18.09 -13.86
N ASN A 93 0.37 18.69 -13.56
CA ASN A 93 1.58 18.50 -14.36
C ASN A 93 2.19 17.13 -14.03
N TYR A 94 2.80 16.50 -15.04
CA TYR A 94 3.53 15.25 -14.82
C TYR A 94 5.03 15.48 -14.94
N GLU A 95 5.80 14.77 -14.12
CA GLU A 95 7.25 14.71 -14.21
C GLU A 95 7.64 13.53 -15.13
N PRO A 96 8.28 13.75 -16.30
CA PRO A 96 8.70 12.68 -17.20
C PRO A 96 9.63 11.63 -16.57
N ALA A 97 10.36 12.00 -15.52
CA ALA A 97 11.15 11.05 -14.74
C ALA A 97 10.28 10.02 -13.99
N HIS A 98 9.07 10.41 -13.55
CA HIS A 98 8.15 9.56 -12.78
C HIS A 98 7.02 8.94 -13.60
N TYR A 99 6.62 9.59 -14.69
CA TYR A 99 5.47 9.19 -15.50
C TYR A 99 5.78 9.13 -17.00
N GLY A 100 5.31 8.06 -17.64
CA GLY A 100 5.19 7.94 -19.09
C GLY A 100 3.81 8.38 -19.59
N MET A 101 3.70 8.60 -20.90
CA MET A 101 2.45 8.94 -21.56
C MET A 101 1.80 7.69 -22.16
N PHE A 102 0.48 7.54 -21.98
CA PHE A 102 -0.30 6.48 -22.58
C PHE A 102 -1.06 7.00 -23.82
N LEU A 103 -0.70 6.46 -25.00
CA LEU A 103 -1.36 6.62 -26.31
C LEU A 103 -1.43 8.03 -26.93
N THR A 104 -1.37 9.12 -26.16
CA THR A 104 -1.62 10.49 -26.65
C THR A 104 -0.62 11.49 -26.12
N ARG A 105 -0.31 12.51 -26.94
CA ARG A 105 0.49 13.68 -26.54
C ARG A 105 -0.46 14.79 -26.13
N GLY A 106 -0.17 15.44 -25.00
CA GLY A 106 -0.95 16.52 -24.44
C GLY A 106 -0.10 17.34 -23.47
N LYS A 107 -0.69 18.33 -22.80
CA LYS A 107 0.05 19.19 -21.86
C LYS A 107 -0.32 18.99 -20.40
N ALA A 108 -1.51 18.46 -20.11
CA ALA A 108 -2.01 18.27 -18.76
C ALA A 108 -2.57 16.87 -18.60
N VAL A 109 -2.46 16.32 -17.39
CA VAL A 109 -3.00 14.99 -17.07
C VAL A 109 -4.53 15.02 -17.16
N GLU A 110 -5.11 14.06 -17.87
CA GLU A 110 -6.54 13.78 -17.80
C GLU A 110 -6.83 12.83 -16.63
N TYR A 111 -6.08 11.72 -16.56
CA TYR A 111 -6.11 10.77 -15.44
C TYR A 111 -4.86 9.87 -15.42
N THR A 112 -4.62 9.25 -14.26
CA THR A 112 -3.59 8.21 -14.09
C THR A 112 -4.11 6.87 -14.61
N VAL A 113 -3.40 6.29 -15.57
CA VAL A 113 -3.68 4.94 -16.10
C VAL A 113 -3.02 3.89 -15.22
N TRP A 114 -1.77 4.14 -14.82
CA TRP A 114 -1.01 3.30 -13.91
C TRP A 114 -0.23 4.18 -12.92
N PRO A 115 -0.25 3.92 -11.61
CA PRO A 115 0.41 4.80 -10.67
C PRO A 115 1.93 4.65 -10.71
N ALA A 116 2.63 5.70 -10.30
CA ALA A 116 4.07 5.62 -10.05
C ALA A 116 4.31 5.02 -8.66
N VAL A 117 5.25 4.09 -8.56
CA VAL A 117 5.59 3.38 -7.34
C VAL A 117 6.99 3.74 -6.89
N PHE A 118 7.12 4.13 -5.63
CA PHE A 118 8.37 4.50 -4.98
C PHE A 118 8.69 3.54 -3.85
N LEU A 119 9.97 3.34 -3.58
CA LEU A 119 10.44 2.45 -2.52
C LEU A 119 9.95 2.92 -1.15
N TYR A 120 9.82 4.22 -0.97
CA TYR A 120 9.15 4.89 0.16
C TYR A 120 8.78 6.32 -0.25
N LYS A 121 8.04 7.03 0.60
CA LYS A 121 7.61 8.41 0.33
C LYS A 121 8.82 9.33 0.09
N ASN A 122 8.85 10.02 -1.03
CA ASN A 122 9.98 10.86 -1.50
C ASN A 122 11.30 10.07 -1.73
N GLY A 123 11.23 8.74 -1.84
CA GLY A 123 12.38 7.88 -2.09
C GLY A 123 12.62 7.63 -3.59
N PRO A 124 13.49 6.65 -3.92
CA PRO A 124 13.74 6.24 -5.30
C PRO A 124 12.49 5.66 -5.97
N LEU A 125 12.34 5.93 -7.26
CA LEU A 125 11.32 5.33 -8.11
C LEU A 125 11.62 3.84 -8.31
N VAL A 126 10.63 2.99 -8.06
CA VAL A 126 10.68 1.54 -8.32
C VAL A 126 10.05 1.23 -9.67
N SER A 127 8.92 1.88 -10.00
CA SER A 127 8.24 1.71 -11.27
C SER A 127 7.60 3.01 -11.73
N LYS A 128 7.79 3.36 -13.01
CA LYS A 128 7.16 4.52 -13.64
C LYS A 128 5.65 4.34 -13.71
N GLY A 129 4.94 5.41 -13.41
CA GLY A 129 3.51 5.49 -13.69
C GLY A 129 3.25 5.80 -15.16
N TYR A 130 1.99 5.70 -15.56
CA TYR A 130 1.51 6.11 -16.88
C TYR A 130 0.28 6.99 -16.73
N VAL A 131 0.27 8.09 -17.47
CA VAL A 131 -0.85 9.03 -17.49
C VAL A 131 -1.41 9.16 -18.89
N LYS A 132 -2.73 9.33 -18.97
CA LYS A 132 -3.36 9.83 -20.18
C LYS A 132 -3.39 11.35 -20.11
N LEU A 133 -2.97 11.98 -21.19
CA LEU A 133 -2.96 13.44 -21.31
C LEU A 133 -4.19 13.91 -22.08
N LYS A 134 -4.62 15.13 -21.78
CA LYS A 134 -5.66 15.84 -22.52
C LYS A 134 -5.08 16.54 -23.76
#